data_AF-K0VVA3-F1
#
_entry.id   AF-K0VVA3-F1
#
_cell.length_a   1.000
_cell.length_b   1.000
_cell.length_c   1.000
_cell.angle_alpha   90.00
_cell.angle_beta   90.00
_cell.angle_gamma   90.00
#
_symmetry.space_group_name_H-M   'P 1'
#
loop_
_entity.id
_entity.type
_entity.pdbx_description
1 polymer ?
#
loop_
_entity_poly.entity_id
_entity_poly.type
_entity_poly.pdbx_seq_one_letter_code
_entity_poly.pdbx_strand_id
1 'polypeptide(L)'
;MSLNLTSRFSMADIAATYSRPAIKWHETATAGYVVLALVVLIWAGFALTMRAMGKSPLATADVALIRFAVPAVALLPLLFGRLHLLRNVDSKAVLLVLAGGVPFYLVASAGAKLTSAAYVGALIPGTTPLAMALITRVFLRRKISARQVLPIGLILAGVVLMVAGQRDVVTAETLRGV
;
A
#
# COMPACT_ATOMS: atom_id res chain seq x y z
N MET A 1 12.69 -40.57 13.33
CA MET A 1 12.72 -39.77 12.10
C MET A 1 12.25 -38.36 12.43
N SER A 2 13.15 -37.53 12.98
CA SER A 2 12.83 -36.19 13.50
C SER A 2 13.01 -35.14 12.40
N LEU A 3 11.92 -34.60 11.87
CA LEU A 3 11.95 -33.44 10.98
C LEU A 3 12.22 -32.17 11.81
N ASN A 4 13.43 -31.63 11.68
CA ASN A 4 13.80 -30.31 12.16
C ASN A 4 13.07 -29.22 11.36
N LEU A 5 12.04 -28.62 11.95
CA LEU A 5 11.24 -27.52 11.39
C LEU A 5 11.87 -26.12 11.57
N THR A 6 13.20 -26.05 11.74
CA THR A 6 13.95 -24.79 11.87
C THR A 6 14.70 -24.40 10.60
N SER A 7 14.19 -24.74 9.41
CA SER A 7 14.71 -24.18 8.16
C SER A 7 14.32 -22.71 8.08
N ARG A 8 15.22 -21.87 8.60
CA ARG A 8 15.25 -20.44 8.42
C ARG A 8 15.05 -20.16 6.92
N PHE A 9 13.97 -19.47 6.56
CA PHE A 9 13.83 -18.83 5.26
C PHE A 9 15.09 -17.98 5.02
N SER A 10 16.03 -18.47 4.22
CA SER A 10 17.27 -17.78 3.92
C SER A 10 16.99 -16.77 2.80
N MET A 11 17.61 -15.58 2.85
CA MET A 11 17.51 -14.63 1.74
C MET A 11 18.03 -15.21 0.42
N ALA A 12 18.89 -16.23 0.50
CA ALA A 12 19.37 -16.97 -0.66
C ALA A 12 18.25 -17.72 -1.39
N ASP A 13 17.27 -18.28 -0.66
CA ASP A 13 16.16 -19.05 -1.25
C ASP A 13 15.18 -18.13 -1.99
N ILE A 14 14.97 -16.92 -1.43
CA ILE A 14 14.16 -15.87 -2.07
C ILE A 14 14.88 -15.40 -3.34
N ALA A 15 16.17 -15.07 -3.26
CA ALA A 15 16.94 -14.60 -4.41
C ALA A 15 17.05 -15.64 -5.54
N ALA A 16 17.12 -16.92 -5.21
CA ALA A 16 17.15 -18.01 -6.19
C ALA A 16 15.82 -18.20 -6.93
N THR A 17 14.69 -17.90 -6.26
CA THR A 17 13.34 -18.03 -6.84
C THR A 17 13.01 -16.87 -7.79
N TYR A 18 13.59 -15.69 -7.58
CA TYR A 18 13.49 -14.57 -8.52
C TYR A 18 14.60 -14.66 -9.58
N SER A 19 14.38 -15.50 -10.60
CA SER A 19 15.19 -15.41 -11.82
C SER A 19 15.19 -13.96 -12.31
N ARG A 20 16.38 -13.36 -12.43
CA ARG A 20 16.53 -11.99 -12.93
C ARG A 20 15.75 -11.90 -14.25
N PRO A 21 14.79 -10.96 -14.39
CA PRO A 21 14.05 -10.85 -15.64
C PRO A 21 15.06 -10.65 -16.78
N ALA A 22 14.98 -11.47 -17.82
CA ALA A 22 15.86 -11.41 -18.99
C ALA A 22 15.81 -10.04 -19.69
N ILE A 23 14.81 -9.24 -19.35
CA ILE A 23 14.56 -7.93 -19.91
C ILE A 23 15.18 -6.83 -19.03
N LYS A 24 16.25 -6.23 -19.54
CA LYS A 24 17.09 -5.20 -18.88
C LYS A 24 16.49 -3.79 -18.86
N TRP A 25 15.16 -3.64 -18.96
CA TRP A 25 14.54 -2.31 -18.90
C TRP A 25 14.86 -1.57 -17.59
N HIS A 26 15.10 -2.30 -16.49
CA HIS A 26 15.46 -1.74 -15.18
C HIS A 26 16.86 -1.11 -15.11
N GLU A 27 17.72 -1.31 -16.12
CA GLU A 27 19.10 -0.79 -16.11
C GLU A 27 19.20 0.69 -16.53
N THR A 28 18.14 1.27 -17.11
CA THR A 28 18.16 2.66 -17.60
C THR A 28 17.36 3.60 -16.70
N ALA A 29 17.94 4.77 -16.40
CA ALA A 29 17.27 5.83 -15.64
C ALA A 29 15.93 6.24 -16.29
N THR A 30 15.87 6.26 -17.62
CA THR A 30 14.66 6.60 -18.39
C THR A 30 13.50 5.66 -18.09
N ALA A 31 13.74 4.35 -18.12
CA ALA A 31 12.70 3.38 -17.77
C ALA A 31 12.24 3.53 -16.31
N GLY A 32 13.18 3.84 -15.40
CA GLY A 32 12.86 4.18 -14.01
C GLY A 32 11.90 5.38 -13.92
N TYR A 33 12.18 6.47 -14.63
CA TYR A 33 11.31 7.65 -14.66
C TYR A 33 9.94 7.37 -15.30
N VAL A 34 9.88 6.56 -16.36
CA VAL A 34 8.60 6.16 -16.97
C VAL A 34 7.74 5.36 -15.99
N VAL A 35 8.34 4.39 -15.29
CA VAL A 35 7.63 3.60 -14.27
C VAL A 35 7.15 4.50 -13.13
N LEU A 36 8.00 5.42 -12.66
CA LEU A 36 7.62 6.40 -11.63
C LEU A 36 6.44 7.26 -12.08
N ALA A 37 6.47 7.79 -13.30
CA ALA A 37 5.38 8.59 -13.85
C ALA A 37 4.07 7.79 -13.94
N LEU A 38 4.12 6.54 -14.40
CA LEU A 38 2.95 5.65 -14.44
C LEU A 38 2.38 5.39 -13.03
N VAL A 39 3.24 5.11 -12.05
CA VAL A 39 2.82 4.91 -10.66
C VAL A 39 2.14 6.17 -10.12
N VAL A 40 2.72 7.36 -10.36
CA VAL A 40 2.13 8.64 -9.94
C VAL A 40 0.76 8.86 -10.60
N LEU A 41 0.61 8.58 -11.89
CA LEU A 41 -0.66 8.71 -12.60
C LEU A 41 -1.73 7.75 -12.04
N ILE A 42 -1.36 6.51 -11.75
CA ILE A 42 -2.27 5.52 -11.14
C ILE A 42 -2.73 6.01 -9.76
N TRP A 43 -1.81 6.51 -8.94
CA TRP A 43 -2.13 7.03 -7.60
C TRP A 43 -2.96 8.32 -7.64
N ALA A 44 -2.70 9.20 -8.61
CA ALA A 44 -3.51 10.40 -8.83
C ALA A 44 -4.94 10.03 -9.26
N GLY A 45 -5.09 9.06 -10.17
CA GLY A 45 -6.39 8.53 -10.57
C GLY A 45 -7.14 7.88 -9.41
N PHE A 46 -6.45 7.14 -8.55
CA PHE A 46 -7.02 6.61 -7.32
C PHE A 46 -7.57 7.73 -6.42
N ALA A 47 -6.78 8.75 -6.12
CA ALA A 47 -7.21 9.84 -5.25
C ALA A 47 -8.40 10.63 -5.84
N LEU A 48 -8.39 10.88 -7.15
CA LEU A 48 -9.46 11.58 -7.86
C LEU A 48 -10.76 10.77 -7.83
N THR A 49 -10.69 9.48 -8.15
CA THR A 49 -11.87 8.60 -8.16
C THR A 49 -12.44 8.38 -6.76
N MET A 50 -11.59 8.35 -5.72
CA MET A 50 -12.02 8.29 -4.32
C MET A 50 -12.80 9.54 -3.91
N ARG A 51 -12.36 10.73 -4.34
CA ARG A 51 -13.09 11.97 -4.07
C ARG A 51 -14.35 12.12 -4.93
N ALA A 52 -14.30 11.68 -6.18
CA ALA A 52 -15.45 11.71 -7.10
C ALA A 52 -16.58 10.77 -6.68
N MET A 53 -16.24 9.70 -5.94
CA MET A 53 -17.21 8.70 -5.48
C MET A 53 -18.37 9.29 -4.67
N GLY A 54 -18.11 10.34 -3.87
CA GLY A 54 -19.17 11.02 -3.10
C GLY A 54 -20.22 11.74 -3.95
N LYS A 55 -19.95 11.94 -5.25
CA LYS A 55 -20.89 12.53 -6.23
C LYS A 55 -21.47 11.50 -7.19
N SER A 56 -21.04 10.25 -7.09
CA SER A 56 -21.49 9.15 -7.94
C SER A 56 -22.71 8.46 -7.31
N PRO A 57 -23.63 7.89 -8.10
CA PRO A 57 -24.68 7.03 -7.57
C PRO A 57 -24.18 5.69 -7.02
N LEU A 58 -22.91 5.33 -7.26
CA LEU A 58 -22.33 4.06 -6.84
C LEU A 58 -22.07 4.03 -5.32
N ALA A 59 -22.47 2.95 -4.67
CA ALA A 59 -22.09 2.71 -3.29
C ALA A 59 -20.58 2.43 -3.21
N THR A 60 -19.97 2.74 -2.06
CA THR A 60 -18.54 2.44 -1.83
C THR A 60 -18.21 0.96 -2.06
N ALA A 61 -19.16 0.06 -1.75
CA ALA A 61 -19.05 -1.38 -1.98
C ALA A 61 -19.00 -1.74 -3.47
N ASP A 62 -19.82 -1.08 -4.31
CA ASP A 62 -19.85 -1.34 -5.76
C ASP A 62 -18.49 -1.00 -6.39
N VAL A 63 -17.93 0.15 -5.99
CA VAL A 63 -16.63 0.57 -6.53
C VAL A 63 -15.48 -0.28 -5.95
N ALA A 64 -15.62 -0.80 -4.72
CA ALA A 64 -14.70 -1.82 -4.20
C ALA A 64 -14.76 -3.07 -5.09
N LEU A 65 -15.97 -3.58 -5.35
CA LEU A 65 -16.18 -4.77 -6.16
C LEU A 65 -15.54 -4.59 -7.55
N ILE A 66 -15.76 -3.46 -8.22
CA ILE A 66 -15.12 -3.18 -9.51
C ILE A 66 -13.58 -3.19 -9.40
N ARG A 67 -13.03 -2.51 -8.39
CA ARG A 67 -11.56 -2.39 -8.22
C ARG A 67 -10.85 -3.71 -7.90
N PHE A 68 -11.54 -4.67 -7.29
CA PHE A 68 -10.94 -5.95 -6.91
C PHE A 68 -11.39 -7.12 -7.79
N ALA A 69 -12.66 -7.17 -8.21
CA ALA A 69 -13.19 -8.24 -9.05
C ALA A 69 -12.69 -8.14 -10.50
N VAL A 70 -12.62 -6.93 -11.08
CA VAL A 70 -12.16 -6.79 -12.48
C VAL A 70 -10.72 -7.27 -12.63
N PRO A 71 -9.73 -6.84 -11.80
CA PRO A 71 -8.38 -7.39 -11.87
C PRO A 71 -8.33 -8.88 -11.52
N ALA A 72 -9.13 -9.35 -10.55
CA ALA A 72 -9.16 -10.77 -10.18
C ALA A 72 -9.61 -11.65 -11.36
N VAL A 73 -10.68 -11.27 -12.06
CA VAL A 73 -11.19 -11.98 -13.25
C VAL A 73 -10.20 -11.86 -14.41
N ALA A 74 -9.64 -10.69 -14.64
CA ALA A 74 -8.65 -10.48 -15.71
C ALA A 74 -7.37 -11.30 -15.50
N LEU A 75 -6.95 -11.50 -14.25
CA LEU A 75 -5.76 -12.27 -13.88
C LEU A 75 -6.05 -13.76 -13.64
N LEU A 76 -7.33 -14.17 -13.57
CA LEU A 76 -7.73 -15.56 -13.35
C LEU A 76 -7.14 -16.54 -14.39
N PRO A 77 -7.14 -16.23 -15.71
CA PRO A 77 -6.56 -17.13 -16.73
C PRO A 77 -5.08 -17.42 -16.51
N LEU A 78 -4.33 -16.43 -16.01
CA LEU A 78 -2.89 -16.53 -15.73
C LEU A 78 -2.60 -17.39 -14.49
N LEU A 79 -3.62 -17.61 -13.65
CA LEU A 79 -3.50 -18.31 -12.38
C LEU A 79 -3.73 -19.82 -12.51
N PHE A 80 -4.50 -20.30 -13.49
CA PHE A 80 -4.87 -21.73 -13.60
C PHE A 80 -3.66 -22.68 -13.61
N GLY A 81 -2.56 -22.32 -14.28
CA GLY A 81 -1.32 -23.13 -14.30
C GLY A 81 -0.41 -22.92 -13.09
N ARG A 82 -0.75 -22.01 -12.17
CA ARG A 82 0.07 -21.56 -11.04
C ARG A 82 -0.61 -21.76 -9.68
N LEU A 83 -1.80 -22.38 -9.66
CA LEU A 83 -2.57 -22.63 -8.43
C LEU A 83 -1.78 -23.42 -7.38
N HIS A 84 -0.86 -24.31 -7.81
CA HIS A 84 0.00 -25.05 -6.88
C HIS A 84 0.88 -24.13 -6.03
N LEU A 85 1.27 -22.95 -6.53
CA LEU A 85 2.05 -21.97 -5.78
C LEU A 85 1.25 -21.37 -4.60
N LEU A 86 -0.07 -21.29 -4.72
CA LEU A 86 -0.94 -20.76 -3.66
C LEU A 86 -1.00 -21.68 -2.43
N ARG A 87 -0.77 -22.99 -2.62
CA ARG A 87 -0.82 -23.98 -1.54
C ARG A 87 0.28 -23.81 -0.50
N ASN A 88 1.39 -23.17 -0.86
CA ASN A 88 2.55 -22.97 -0.01
C ASN A 88 2.64 -21.54 0.55
N VAL A 89 1.60 -20.72 0.37
CA VAL A 89 1.60 -19.33 0.85
C VAL A 89 1.40 -19.32 2.36
N ASP A 90 2.27 -18.61 3.08
CA ASP A 90 2.12 -18.39 4.52
C ASP A 90 0.79 -17.69 4.82
N SER A 91 0.02 -18.26 5.74
CA SER A 91 -1.19 -17.69 6.33
C SER A 91 -1.05 -16.20 6.68
N LYS A 92 0.12 -15.76 7.16
CA LYS A 92 0.39 -14.35 7.48
C LYS A 92 0.42 -13.46 6.25
N ALA A 93 0.95 -13.97 5.14
CA ALA A 93 0.96 -13.25 3.86
C ALA A 93 -0.46 -13.11 3.31
N VAL A 94 -1.28 -14.17 3.43
CA VAL A 94 -2.71 -14.10 3.07
C VAL A 94 -3.43 -13.05 3.91
N LEU A 95 -3.22 -13.05 5.23
CA LEU A 95 -3.83 -12.05 6.12
C LEU A 95 -3.42 -10.62 5.77
N LEU A 96 -2.15 -10.38 5.45
CA LEU A 96 -1.66 -9.07 5.03
C LEU A 96 -2.30 -8.60 3.72
N VAL A 97 -2.47 -9.51 2.75
CA VAL A 97 -3.14 -9.20 1.47
C VAL A 97 -4.62 -8.90 1.71
N LEU A 98 -5.30 -9.70 2.53
CA LEU A 98 -6.71 -9.49 2.86
C LEU A 98 -6.92 -8.19 3.63
N ALA A 99 -6.00 -7.81 4.53
CA ALA A 99 -6.06 -6.54 5.25
C ALA A 99 -5.75 -5.34 4.34
N GLY A 100 -4.75 -5.46 3.46
CA GLY A 100 -4.31 -4.40 2.54
C GLY A 100 -5.21 -4.20 1.31
N GLY A 101 -6.15 -5.11 1.05
CA GLY A 101 -7.10 -5.02 -0.05
C GLY A 101 -8.34 -4.20 0.31
N VAL A 102 -9.49 -4.89 0.41
CA VAL A 102 -10.80 -4.26 0.63
C VAL A 102 -10.86 -3.45 1.93
N PRO A 103 -10.37 -3.92 3.10
CA PRO A 103 -10.43 -3.15 4.34
C PRO A 103 -9.67 -1.81 4.25
N PHE A 104 -8.45 -1.83 3.69
CA PHE A 104 -7.69 -0.60 3.41
C PHE A 104 -8.50 0.36 2.53
N TYR A 105 -9.10 -0.14 1.45
CA TYR A 105 -9.92 0.67 0.55
C TYR A 105 -11.12 1.31 1.28
N LEU A 106 -11.81 0.57 2.15
CA LEU A 106 -12.95 1.09 2.90
C LEU A 106 -12.52 2.21 3.87
N VAL A 107 -11.42 2.02 4.60
CA VAL A 107 -10.85 3.04 5.49
C VAL A 107 -10.42 4.29 4.70
N ALA A 108 -9.71 4.09 3.59
CA ALA A 108 -9.31 5.18 2.71
C ALA A 108 -10.52 5.93 2.14
N SER A 109 -11.61 5.22 1.82
CA SER A 109 -12.84 5.82 1.26
C SER A 109 -13.57 6.64 2.30
N ALA A 110 -13.62 6.18 3.54
CA ALA A 110 -14.15 6.96 4.66
C ALA A 110 -13.37 8.27 4.84
N GLY A 111 -12.03 8.21 4.89
CA GLY A 111 -11.18 9.40 4.99
C GLY A 111 -11.31 10.36 3.79
N ALA A 112 -11.43 9.82 2.57
CA ALA A 112 -11.57 10.61 1.35
C ALA A 112 -12.85 11.46 1.29
N LYS A 113 -13.91 11.06 2.02
CA LYS A 113 -15.13 11.87 2.16
C LYS A 113 -14.89 13.16 2.95
N LEU A 114 -13.96 13.11 3.90
CA LEU A 114 -13.66 14.20 4.84
C LEU A 114 -12.53 15.13 4.36
N THR A 115 -11.92 14.85 3.20
CA THR A 115 -10.73 15.59 2.75
C THR A 115 -10.69 15.79 1.24
N SER A 116 -9.67 16.49 0.75
CA SER A 116 -9.48 16.77 -0.68
C SER A 116 -8.75 15.62 -1.40
N ALA A 117 -8.91 15.51 -2.72
CA ALA A 117 -8.17 14.53 -3.52
C ALA A 117 -6.65 14.73 -3.40
N ALA A 118 -6.18 15.98 -3.25
CA ALA A 118 -4.77 16.29 -3.04
C ALA A 118 -4.24 15.64 -1.74
N TYR A 119 -5.00 15.72 -0.65
CA TYR A 119 -4.64 15.10 0.62
C TYR A 119 -4.72 13.58 0.58
N VAL A 120 -5.73 13.00 -0.06
CA VAL A 120 -5.80 11.53 -0.28
C VAL A 120 -4.56 11.05 -1.05
N GLY A 121 -4.22 11.73 -2.14
CA GLY A 121 -3.10 11.36 -3.02
C GLY A 121 -1.73 11.57 -2.38
N ALA A 122 -1.57 12.54 -1.48
CA ALA A 122 -0.31 12.78 -0.79
C ALA A 122 -0.14 11.89 0.46
N LEU A 123 -1.15 11.82 1.32
CA LEU A 123 -1.03 11.19 2.65
C LEU A 123 -0.95 9.68 2.57
N ILE A 124 -1.79 9.03 1.77
CA ILE A 124 -1.84 7.57 1.73
C ILE A 124 -0.48 6.97 1.30
N PRO A 125 0.07 7.30 0.12
CA PRO A 125 1.39 6.80 -0.27
C PRO A 125 2.51 7.42 0.58
N GLY A 126 2.41 8.70 0.96
CA GLY A 126 3.43 9.40 1.74
C GLY A 126 3.63 8.84 3.16
N THR A 127 2.58 8.33 3.78
CA THR A 127 2.63 7.73 5.13
C THR A 127 2.82 6.22 5.13
N THR A 128 2.79 5.57 3.96
CA THR A 128 3.01 4.11 3.84
C THR A 128 4.35 3.66 4.47
N PRO A 129 5.50 4.35 4.25
CA PRO A 129 6.76 3.98 4.89
C PRO A 129 6.72 4.09 6.42
N LEU A 130 5.99 5.07 6.96
CA LEU A 130 5.81 5.25 8.40
C LEU A 130 4.98 4.08 8.98
N ALA A 131 3.87 3.74 8.36
CA ALA A 131 3.04 2.60 8.76
C ALA A 131 3.84 1.30 8.71
N MET A 132 4.64 1.09 7.66
CA MET A 132 5.49 -0.10 7.53
C MET A 132 6.58 -0.14 8.61
N ALA A 133 7.22 0.98 8.93
CA ALA A 133 8.18 1.07 10.03
C ALA A 133 7.53 0.72 11.38
N LEU A 134 6.28 1.17 11.60
CA LEU A 134 5.53 0.85 12.81
C LEU A 134 5.16 -0.64 12.87
N ILE A 135 4.58 -1.20 11.80
CA ILE A 135 4.20 -2.62 11.73
C ILE A 135 5.43 -3.50 11.96
N THR A 136 6.55 -3.23 11.30
CA THR A 136 7.77 -4.03 11.46
C THR A 136 8.37 -3.90 12.86
N ARG A 137 8.28 -2.73 13.49
CA ARG A 137 8.70 -2.54 14.88
C ARG A 137 7.80 -3.29 15.87
N VAL A 138 6.49 -3.22 15.70
CA VAL A 138 5.51 -3.82 16.62
C VAL A 138 5.45 -5.34 16.47
N PHE A 139 5.28 -5.84 15.24
CA PHE A 139 5.04 -7.26 14.99
C PHE A 139 6.32 -8.07 14.79
N LEU A 140 7.37 -7.49 14.19
CA LEU A 140 8.63 -8.18 13.92
C LEU A 140 9.74 -7.80 14.91
N ARG A 141 9.46 -6.89 15.87
CA ARG A 141 10.43 -6.38 16.87
C ARG A 141 11.73 -5.89 16.25
N ARG A 142 11.68 -5.44 14.98
CA ARG A 142 12.85 -4.89 14.28
C ARG A 142 13.15 -3.50 14.79
N LYS A 143 14.43 -3.23 15.09
CA LYS A 143 14.87 -1.89 15.45
C LYS A 143 14.88 -1.00 14.20
N ILE A 144 14.36 0.21 14.34
CA ILE A 144 14.46 1.25 13.30
C ILE A 144 15.91 1.74 13.33
N SER A 145 16.62 1.61 12.21
CA SER A 145 18.01 2.06 12.13
C SER A 145 18.10 3.59 12.13
N ALA A 146 19.21 4.16 12.61
CA ALA A 146 19.42 5.62 12.61
C ALA A 146 19.26 6.25 11.21
N ARG A 147 19.64 5.51 10.16
CA ARG A 147 19.47 5.93 8.75
C ARG A 147 18.00 6.01 8.31
N GLN A 148 17.12 5.23 8.93
CA GLN A 148 15.67 5.26 8.67
C GLN A 148 14.94 6.31 9.50
N VAL A 149 15.49 6.72 10.64
CA VAL A 149 14.87 7.74 11.51
C VAL A 149 14.72 9.07 10.79
N LEU A 150 15.75 9.52 10.07
CA LEU A 150 15.72 10.79 9.35
C LEU A 150 14.57 10.88 8.32
N PRO A 151 14.44 9.97 7.34
CA PRO A 151 13.34 10.04 6.37
C PRO A 151 11.97 9.84 7.02
N ILE A 152 11.85 9.00 8.06
CA ILE A 152 10.59 8.85 8.81
C ILE A 152 10.22 10.16 9.51
N GLY A 153 11.20 10.83 10.11
CA GLY A 153 11.03 12.14 10.76
C GLY A 153 10.60 13.21 9.76
N LEU A 154 11.18 13.22 8.56
CA LEU A 154 10.79 14.15 7.49
C LEU A 154 9.36 13.90 7.00
N ILE A 155 8.95 12.64 6.85
CA ILE A 155 7.56 12.29 6.51
C ILE A 155 6.61 12.81 7.59
N LEU A 156 6.90 12.55 8.87
CA LEU A 156 6.09 13.02 9.99
C LEU A 156 6.00 14.55 10.02
N ALA A 157 7.13 15.24 9.86
CA ALA A 157 7.16 16.71 9.81
C ALA A 157 6.32 17.24 8.64
N GLY A 158 6.42 16.63 7.46
CA GLY A 158 5.62 16.98 6.29
C GLY A 158 4.13 16.83 6.55
N VAL A 159 3.71 15.72 7.16
CA VAL A 159 2.30 15.48 7.55
C VAL A 159 1.81 16.53 8.54
N VAL A 160 2.60 16.81 9.60
CA VAL A 160 2.25 17.82 10.61
C VAL A 160 2.12 19.20 9.99
N LEU A 161 3.07 19.62 9.14
CA LEU A 161 3.00 20.90 8.43
C LEU A 161 1.77 20.98 7.51
N MET A 162 1.45 19.88 6.83
CA MET A 162 0.31 19.82 5.92
C MET A 162 -1.02 19.97 6.67
N VAL A 163 -1.15 19.36 7.84
CA VAL A 163 -2.33 19.49 8.72
C VAL A 163 -2.37 20.85 9.40
N ALA A 164 -1.25 21.34 9.94
CA ALA A 164 -1.17 22.65 10.59
C ALA A 164 -1.40 23.82 9.61
N GLY A 165 -1.14 23.61 8.32
CA GLY A 165 -1.48 24.55 7.25
C GLY A 165 -2.98 24.72 7.02
N GLN A 166 -3.82 23.80 7.52
CA GLN A 166 -5.28 23.91 7.45
C GLN A 166 -5.81 24.83 8.56
N ARG A 167 -5.59 26.13 8.40
CA ARG A 167 -6.00 27.16 9.39
C ARG A 167 -7.51 27.25 9.62
N ASP A 168 -8.33 26.65 8.75
CA ASP A 168 -9.80 26.70 8.82
C ASP A 168 -10.45 25.39 9.31
N VAL A 169 -9.69 24.32 9.60
CA VAL A 169 -10.23 22.98 9.93
C VAL A 169 -9.77 22.47 11.31
N VAL A 170 -8.82 23.12 11.98
CA VAL A 170 -8.41 22.73 13.34
C VAL A 170 -9.22 23.52 14.38
N THR A 171 -10.52 23.25 14.45
CA THR A 171 -11.36 23.65 15.59
C THR A 171 -11.25 22.57 16.68
N ALA A 172 -11.56 22.91 17.94
CA ALA A 172 -11.52 21.97 19.07
C ALA A 172 -12.37 20.69 18.87
N GLU A 173 -13.29 20.69 17.89
CA GLU A 173 -14.12 19.56 17.48
C GLU A 173 -13.34 18.51 16.67
N THR A 174 -12.45 18.94 15.78
CA THR A 174 -11.59 18.05 14.96
C THR A 174 -10.61 17.26 15.83
N LEU A 175 -10.18 17.82 16.95
CA LEU A 175 -9.36 17.14 17.97
C LEU A 175 -10.17 16.15 18.82
N ARG A 176 -11.50 16.29 18.86
CA ARG A 176 -12.42 15.36 19.53
C ARG A 176 -12.96 14.27 18.60
N GLY A 177 -12.64 14.32 17.31
CA GLY A 177 -13.00 13.29 16.34
C GLY A 177 -14.49 13.27 16.00
N VAL A 178 -15.12 14.45 15.92
CA VAL A 178 -16.50 14.64 15.41
C VAL A 178 -16.45 15.43 14.13
#